data_AF-A0A946BS83-F1
#
_entry.id   AF-A0A946BS83-F1
#
_cell.length_a   1.000
_cell.length_b   1.000
_cell.length_c   1.000
_cell.angle_alpha   90.00
_cell.angle_beta   90.00
_cell.angle_gamma   90.00
#
_symmetry.space_group_name_H-M   'P 1'
#
loop_
_entity.id
_entity.type
_entity.pdbx_description
1 polymer ?
#
loop_
_entity_poly.entity_id
_entity_poly.type
_entity_poly.pdbx_seq_one_letter_code
_entity_poly.pdbx_strand_id
1 'polypeptide(L)' 'MNFISRKDVLEMFSVSVWTLRRWEKQRGFPKAISVSGAIRMYVKSDVDAWVEAHTSCASDTRTSI' A
#
# COMPACT_ATOMS: atom_id res chain seq x y z
N MET A 1 12.76 1.33 12.10
CA MET A 1 11.66 0.62 11.42
C MET A 1 10.40 1.42 11.67
N ASN A 2 9.79 1.99 10.62
CA ASN A 2 8.62 2.84 10.75
C ASN A 2 7.37 2.01 10.40
N PHE A 3 6.44 1.86 11.34
CA PHE A 3 5.21 1.13 11.14
C PHE A 3 4.06 2.11 10.91
N ILE A 4 3.15 1.74 10.02
CA ILE A 4 1.95 2.50 9.71
C ILE A 4 0.71 1.69 10.09
N SER A 5 -0.25 2.33 10.75
CA SER A 5 -1.48 1.65 11.14
C SER A 5 -2.37 1.43 9.91
N ARG A 6 -3.30 0.48 10.00
CA ARG A 6 -4.30 0.29 8.94
C ARG A 6 -5.07 1.59 8.65
N LYS A 7 -5.37 2.39 9.67
CA LYS A 7 -6.12 3.64 9.49
C LYS A 7 -5.35 4.61 8.60
N ASP A 8 -4.07 4.79 8.87
CA ASP A 8 -3.23 5.72 8.13
C ASP A 8 -3.02 5.23 6.69
N VAL A 9 -2.92 3.92 6.45
CA VAL A 9 -2.88 3.35 5.09
C VAL A 9 -4.16 3.67 4.32
N LEU A 10 -5.33 3.52 4.96
CA LEU A 10 -6.61 3.83 4.30
C LEU A 10 -6.72 5.32 3.96
N GLU A 11 -6.23 6.19 4.84
CA GLU A 11 -6.20 7.64 4.62
C GLU A 11 -5.23 8.01 3.50
N MET A 12 -4.01 7.45 3.51
CA MET A 12 -2.97 7.67 2.51
C MET A 12 -3.44 7.34 1.09
N PHE A 13 -4.16 6.22 0.92
CA PHE A 13 -4.69 5.80 -0.36
C PHE A 13 -6.10 6.32 -0.64
N SER A 14 -6.76 6.94 0.34
CA SER A 14 -8.18 7.32 0.28
C SER A 14 -9.08 6.17 -0.17
N VAL A 15 -8.83 4.96 0.35
CA VAL A 15 -9.57 3.74 0.00
C VAL A 15 -10.31 3.13 1.17
N SER A 16 -11.31 2.30 0.86
CA SER A 16 -12.03 1.51 1.85
C SER A 16 -11.22 0.32 2.38
N VAL A 17 -11.59 -0.17 3.56
CA VAL A 17 -11.03 -1.42 4.15
C VAL A 17 -11.20 -2.61 3.21
N TRP A 18 -12.31 -2.67 2.47
CA TRP A 18 -12.59 -3.73 1.51
C TRP A 18 -11.63 -3.69 0.33
N THR A 19 -11.33 -2.50 -0.17
CA THR A 19 -10.34 -2.28 -1.22
C THR A 19 -8.96 -2.76 -0.77
N LEU A 20 -8.54 -2.38 0.44
CA LEU A 20 -7.26 -2.81 1.01
C LEU A 20 -7.19 -4.35 1.14
N ARG A 21 -8.24 -4.98 1.68
CA ARG A 21 -8.32 -6.46 1.75
C ARG A 21 -8.27 -7.13 0.37
N ARG A 22 -8.87 -6.50 -0.64
CA ARG A 22 -8.80 -6.99 -2.02
C ARG A 22 -7.38 -6.89 -2.56
N TRP A 23 -6.67 -5.81 -2.27
CA TRP A 23 -5.27 -5.65 -2.66
C TRP A 23 -4.35 -6.67 -2.00
N GLU A 24 -4.55 -6.95 -0.70
CA GLU A 24 -3.84 -8.03 0.02
C GLU A 24 -4.04 -9.41 -0.64
N LYS A 25 -5.25 -9.68 -1.18
CA LYS A 25 -5.57 -10.95 -1.82
C LYS A 25 -5.16 -11.05 -3.30
N GLN A 26 -5.29 -9.96 -4.05
CA GLN A 26 -5.26 -10.00 -5.52
C GLN A 26 -4.11 -9.20 -6.14
N ARG A 27 -3.56 -8.20 -5.44
CA ARG A 27 -2.54 -7.27 -5.99
C ARG A 27 -1.19 -7.39 -5.30
N GLY A 28 -1.01 -8.43 -4.46
CA GLY A 28 0.24 -8.63 -3.73
C GLY A 28 0.59 -7.49 -2.77
N PHE A 29 -0.41 -6.78 -2.24
CA PHE A 29 -0.16 -5.72 -1.27
C PHE A 29 0.50 -6.29 0.01
N PRO A 30 1.40 -5.52 0.68
CA PRO A 30 2.07 -5.98 1.89
C PRO A 30 1.11 -6.53 2.94
N LYS A 31 1.44 -7.69 3.51
CA LYS A 31 0.63 -8.32 4.55
C LYS A 31 0.77 -7.55 5.85
N ALA A 32 -0.34 -7.31 6.52
CA ALA A 32 -0.32 -6.66 7.82
C ALA A 32 0.26 -7.57 8.90
N ILE A 33 1.12 -7.01 9.74
CA ILE A 33 1.66 -7.63 10.95
C ILE A 33 0.64 -7.46 12.07
N SER A 34 0.20 -8.57 12.65
CA SER A 34 -0.64 -8.57 13.84
C SER A 34 0.22 -8.36 15.10
N VAL A 35 0.12 -7.18 15.71
CA VAL A 35 0.92 -6.83 16.91
C VAL A 35 0.19 -7.21 18.20
N SER A 36 -1.13 -7.13 18.19
CA SER A 36 -2.03 -7.62 19.23
C SER A 36 -3.35 -7.99 18.55
N GLY A 37 -4.17 -8.89 19.10
CA GLY A 37 -5.26 -9.59 18.41
C GLY A 37 -6.23 -8.75 17.55
N ALA A 38 -6.29 -7.43 17.74
CA ALA A 38 -7.05 -6.48 16.91
C ALA A 38 -6.20 -5.51 16.06
N ILE A 39 -4.94 -5.25 16.44
CA ILE A 39 -4.10 -4.21 15.84
C ILE A 39 -3.29 -4.81 14.70
N ARG A 40 -3.54 -4.28 13.50
CA ARG A 40 -2.78 -4.60 12.29
C ARG A 40 -1.95 -3.40 11.89
N MET A 41 -0.64 -3.61 11.77
CA MET A 41 0.32 -2.62 11.32
C MET A 41 0.99 -3.08 10.03
N TYR A 42 1.39 -2.13 9.20
CA TYR A 42 2.14 -2.39 7.98
C TYR A 42 3.53 -1.79 8.14
N VAL A 43 4.52 -2.39 7.49
CA VAL A 43 5.86 -1.79 7.42
C VAL A 43 5.78 -0.70 6.37
N LYS A 44 6.10 0.55 6.76
CA LYS A 44 5.98 1.70 5.85
C LYS A 44 6.84 1.52 4.59
N SER A 45 8.05 0.99 4.73
CA SER A 45 8.96 0.74 3.60
C SER A 45 8.36 -0.20 2.54
N ASP A 46 7.64 -1.24 2.97
CA ASP A 46 7.03 -2.20 2.04
C ASP A 46 5.86 -1.58 1.29
N VAL A 47 5.10 -0.71 1.96
CA VAL A 47 4.01 0.06 1.35
C VAL A 47 4.58 1.05 0.32
N ASP A 48 5.62 1.80 0.70
CA ASP A 48 6.28 2.77 -0.19
C ASP A 48 6.85 2.04 -1.44
N ALA A 49 7.55 0.92 -1.26
CA ALA A 49 8.07 0.11 -2.36
C ALA A 49 6.97 -0.43 -3.29
N TRP A 50 5.82 -0.82 -2.72
CA TRP A 50 4.67 -1.26 -3.51
C TRP A 50 4.09 -0.10 -4.34
N VAL A 51 4.03 1.11 -3.78
CA VAL A 51 3.60 2.30 -4.53
C VAL A 51 4.57 2.59 -5.67
N GLU A 52 5.87 2.62 -5.40
CA GLU A 52 6.91 2.85 -6.40
C GLU A 52 6.78 1.86 -7.58
N ALA A 53 6.60 0.56 -7.28
CA ALA A 53 6.41 -0.48 -8.27
C ALA A 53 5.14 -0.33 -9.13
N HIS A 54 4.11 0.38 -8.65
CA HIS A 54 2.88 0.64 -9.40
C HIS A 54 2.88 2.01 -10.10
N THR A 55 3.66 2.98 -9.61
CA THR A 55 3.83 4.29 -10.26
C THR A 55 4.77 4.25 -11.46
N SER A 56 5.65 3.26 -11.55
CA SER A 56 6.59 3.07 -12.66
C SER A 56 5.93 2.74 -14.01
N CYS A 57 4.60 2.54 -14.05
CA CYS A 57 3.85 2.37 -15.29
C CYS A 57 3.42 3.71 -15.95
N ALA A 58 3.58 4.87 -15.29
CA ALA A 58 3.04 6.15 -15.76
C ALA A 58 4.09 7.13 -16.32
N SER A 59 5.32 6.69 -16.62
CA SER A 59 6.35 7.53 -17.24
C SER A 59 6.69 7.12 -18.67
N ASP A 60 5.68 6.73 -19.45
CA ASP A 60 5.79 6.68 -20.91
C ASP A 60 4.62 7.42 -21.53
N THR A 61 4.76 8.75 -21.63
CA THR A 61 4.12 9.60 -22.64
C THR A 61 4.58 11.05 -22.48
N ARG A 62 5.68 11.41 -23.15
CA ARG A 62 5.65 12.60 -24.03
C ARG A 62 6.77 12.58 -25.07
N THR A 63 6.33 12.21 -26.26
CA THR A 63 6.92 12.35 -27.59
C THR A 63 7.67 13.65 -27.85
N SER A 64 8.77 13.47 -28.59
CA SER A 64 9.45 14.38 -29.53
C SER A 64 8.76 15.69 -29.85
N ILE A 65 9.50 16.80 -29.75
CA ILE A 65 9.79 17.73 -30.86
C ILE A 65 11.21 18.27 -30.66
#